data_AF-A0A7X3FY34-F1
#
_entry.id   AF-A0A7X3FY34-F1
#
_cell.length_a   1.000
_cell.length_b   1.000
_cell.length_c   1.000
_cell.angle_alpha   90.00
_cell.angle_beta   90.00
_cell.angle_gamma   90.00
#
_symmetry.space_group_name_H-M   'P 1'
#
loop_
_entity.id
_entity.type
_entity.pdbx_description
1 polymer ?
#
loop_
_entity_poly.entity_id
_entity_poly.type
_entity_poly.pdbx_seq_one_letter_code
_entity_poly.pdbx_strand_id
1 'polypeptide(L)'
;MSNQQLFRTEALSANQNSSLGEITLIRPTSFSIMTTSGVIVAALLIGFFIFATYTKHSTVEGQIVPISGLVKVYPFLAGILLKKHVVEGQKVRKGDVLFVLSSDRQSGMQGNIQASISANVAERRQSFEEELAKTRMVQQDERDALTKKIASLESELSGLGGQIDSQKSRVKLAEESVTRYLFSFVRSSSSS
;
A
#
# COMPACT_ATOMS: atom_id res chain seq x y z
N MET A 1 -112.68 -46.95 -47.97
CA MET A 1 -111.47 -47.61 -48.51
C MET A 1 -110.30 -47.22 -47.65
N SER A 2 -109.72 -48.24 -47.02
CA SER A 2 -108.87 -48.15 -45.83
C SER A 2 -107.42 -47.91 -46.24
N ASN A 3 -106.91 -46.69 -46.04
CA ASN A 3 -105.50 -46.40 -46.23
C ASN A 3 -104.75 -46.82 -44.96
N GLN A 4 -104.46 -48.13 -44.87
CA GLN A 4 -103.61 -48.69 -43.82
C GLN A 4 -102.23 -48.05 -43.93
N GLN A 5 -101.86 -47.27 -42.91
CA GLN A 5 -100.50 -46.78 -42.73
C GLN A 5 -99.56 -48.00 -42.59
N LEU A 6 -99.01 -48.43 -43.71
CA LEU A 6 -98.15 -49.60 -43.91
C LEU A 6 -96.75 -49.46 -43.30
N PHE A 7 -96.53 -48.44 -42.48
CA PHE A 7 -95.27 -48.22 -41.79
C PHE A 7 -95.56 -47.82 -40.34
N ARG A 8 -95.16 -48.71 -39.42
CA ARG A 8 -95.09 -48.43 -37.99
C ARG A 8 -94.27 -47.17 -37.80
N THR A 9 -94.83 -46.18 -37.09
CA THR A 9 -94.17 -44.89 -36.82
C THR A 9 -92.81 -45.08 -36.13
N GLU A 10 -92.62 -46.18 -35.41
CA GLU A 10 -91.34 -46.60 -34.81
C GLU A 10 -90.21 -46.77 -35.84
N ALA A 11 -90.50 -47.17 -37.08
CA ALA A 11 -89.48 -47.35 -38.14
C ALA A 11 -89.13 -46.03 -38.86
N LEU A 12 -90.05 -45.05 -38.89
CA LEU A 12 -89.80 -43.73 -39.48
C LEU A 12 -89.08 -42.80 -38.50
N SER A 13 -89.30 -42.97 -37.18
CA SER A 13 -88.53 -42.27 -36.13
C SER A 13 -87.07 -42.74 -36.05
N ALA A 14 -86.74 -43.95 -36.51
CA ALA A 14 -85.38 -44.46 -36.58
C ALA A 14 -84.60 -43.99 -37.83
N ASN A 15 -85.27 -43.39 -38.82
CA ASN A 15 -84.67 -43.05 -40.13
C ASN A 15 -84.76 -41.56 -40.49
N GLN A 16 -85.30 -40.70 -39.61
CA GLN A 16 -85.34 -39.24 -39.81
C GLN A 16 -84.52 -38.44 -38.79
N ASN A 17 -83.76 -39.13 -37.94
CA ASN A 17 -82.61 -38.55 -37.26
C ASN A 17 -81.36 -39.35 -37.60
N SER A 18 -80.83 -39.17 -38.81
CA SER A 18 -79.39 -39.22 -39.03
C SER A 18 -78.70 -37.94 -38.51
N SER A 19 -79.28 -37.33 -37.46
CA SER A 19 -78.64 -36.35 -36.59
C SER A 19 -77.66 -37.09 -35.69
N LEU A 20 -76.51 -37.49 -36.27
CA LEU A 20 -75.27 -37.87 -35.58
C LEU A 20 -75.56 -38.70 -34.32
N GLY A 21 -76.25 -39.83 -34.54
CA GLY A 21 -76.76 -40.71 -33.50
C GLY A 21 -75.65 -41.10 -32.54
N GLU A 22 -75.82 -40.59 -31.32
CA GLU A 22 -75.16 -41.00 -30.09
C GLU A 22 -73.77 -41.57 -30.33
N ILE A 23 -72.79 -40.68 -30.34
CA ILE A 23 -71.58 -41.05 -29.61
C ILE A 23 -72.09 -41.25 -28.19
N THR A 24 -72.52 -42.48 -27.89
CA THR A 24 -72.29 -43.08 -26.60
C THR A 24 -70.80 -42.99 -26.48
N LEU A 25 -70.37 -41.80 -26.07
CA LEU A 25 -69.14 -41.57 -25.39
C LEU A 25 -69.44 -42.34 -24.10
N ILE A 26 -69.29 -43.67 -24.19
CA ILE A 26 -68.51 -44.42 -23.24
C ILE A 26 -67.15 -43.72 -23.26
N ARG A 27 -67.14 -42.47 -22.78
CA ARG A 27 -66.06 -41.86 -22.08
C ARG A 27 -66.16 -42.71 -20.83
N PRO A 28 -65.39 -43.80 -20.69
CA PRO A 28 -65.33 -44.45 -19.41
C PRO A 28 -65.10 -43.29 -18.44
N THR A 29 -65.88 -43.21 -17.37
CA THR A 29 -65.73 -42.12 -16.40
C THR A 29 -64.26 -41.97 -16.01
N SER A 30 -63.50 -43.07 -16.07
CA SER A 30 -62.04 -43.14 -16.11
C SER A 30 -61.34 -42.22 -17.12
N PHE A 31 -61.71 -42.17 -18.41
CA PHE A 31 -61.17 -41.19 -19.37
C PHE A 31 -61.56 -39.76 -19.02
N SER A 32 -62.77 -39.53 -18.49
CA SER A 32 -63.16 -38.19 -18.07
C SER A 32 -62.40 -37.76 -16.81
N ILE A 33 -62.18 -38.67 -15.85
CA ILE A 33 -61.34 -38.47 -14.66
C ILE A 33 -59.88 -38.27 -15.07
N MET A 34 -59.37 -39.03 -16.04
CA MET A 34 -58.02 -38.89 -16.61
C MET A 34 -57.88 -37.56 -17.36
N THR A 35 -58.92 -37.13 -18.08
CA THR A 35 -58.93 -35.83 -18.76
C THR A 35 -59.01 -34.71 -17.74
N THR A 36 -59.88 -34.81 -16.74
CA THR A 36 -60.02 -33.80 -15.68
C THR A 36 -58.75 -33.73 -14.82
N SER A 37 -58.12 -34.85 -14.48
CA SER A 37 -56.84 -34.86 -13.77
C SER A 37 -55.72 -34.27 -14.63
N GLY A 38 -55.67 -34.61 -15.92
CA GLY A 38 -54.76 -33.99 -16.88
C GLY A 38 -54.96 -32.49 -16.99
N VAL A 39 -56.21 -32.02 -17.04
CA VAL A 39 -56.56 -30.59 -17.06
C VAL A 39 -56.19 -29.91 -15.74
N ILE A 40 -56.39 -30.55 -14.59
CA ILE A 40 -55.98 -30.02 -13.28
C ILE A 40 -54.45 -29.92 -13.21
N VAL A 41 -53.71 -30.95 -13.63
CA VAL A 41 -52.24 -30.93 -13.67
C VAL A 41 -51.76 -29.87 -14.65
N ALA A 42 -52.38 -29.74 -15.82
CA ALA A 42 -52.06 -28.69 -16.78
C ALA A 42 -52.35 -27.29 -16.21
N ALA A 43 -53.48 -27.09 -15.52
CA ALA A 43 -53.82 -25.84 -14.87
C ALA A 43 -52.88 -25.52 -13.69
N LEU A 44 -52.47 -26.52 -12.92
CA LEU A 44 -51.46 -26.39 -11.87
C LEU A 44 -50.09 -26.09 -12.45
N LEU A 45 -49.71 -26.69 -13.58
CA LEU A 45 -48.47 -26.38 -14.28
C LEU A 45 -48.51 -24.97 -14.88
N ILE A 46 -49.61 -24.55 -15.51
CA ILE A 46 -49.78 -23.20 -16.04
C ILE A 46 -49.79 -22.19 -14.89
N GLY A 47 -50.54 -22.45 -13.82
CA GLY A 47 -50.56 -21.64 -12.61
C GLY A 47 -49.18 -21.59 -11.97
N PHE A 48 -48.49 -22.72 -11.83
CA PHE A 48 -47.10 -22.77 -11.42
C PHE A 48 -46.21 -22.04 -12.40
N PHE A 49 -46.39 -22.10 -13.71
CA PHE A 49 -45.61 -21.29 -14.65
C PHE A 49 -45.91 -19.81 -14.49
N ILE A 50 -47.13 -19.38 -14.17
CA ILE A 50 -47.45 -17.97 -13.94
C ILE A 50 -46.88 -17.51 -12.59
N PHE A 51 -47.16 -18.22 -11.50
CA PHE A 51 -46.70 -17.90 -10.14
C PHE A 51 -45.21 -18.17 -9.93
N ALA A 52 -44.64 -19.20 -10.55
CA ALA A 52 -43.20 -19.48 -10.61
C ALA A 52 -42.49 -18.67 -11.69
N THR A 53 -43.18 -18.03 -12.65
CA THR A 53 -42.59 -16.91 -13.41
C THR A 53 -42.62 -15.62 -12.58
N TYR A 54 -43.60 -15.46 -11.69
CA TYR A 54 -43.61 -14.38 -10.69
C TYR A 54 -42.62 -14.60 -9.52
N THR A 55 -42.27 -15.87 -9.24
CA THR A 55 -41.29 -16.28 -8.21
C THR A 55 -39.95 -16.70 -8.81
N LYS A 56 -39.82 -16.78 -10.14
CA LYS A 56 -38.52 -16.79 -10.81
C LYS A 56 -37.98 -15.38 -10.77
N HIS A 57 -37.18 -15.16 -9.74
CA HIS A 57 -35.94 -14.43 -9.90
C HIS A 57 -35.08 -15.20 -10.92
N SER A 58 -35.43 -15.12 -12.21
CA SER A 58 -34.52 -15.52 -13.27
C SER A 58 -33.49 -14.42 -13.36
N THR A 59 -32.27 -14.71 -12.94
CA THR A 59 -31.08 -14.18 -13.60
C THR A 59 -31.35 -14.21 -15.10
N VAL A 60 -31.59 -13.03 -15.68
CA VAL A 60 -31.73 -12.86 -17.12
C VAL A 60 -30.30 -12.69 -17.63
N GLU A 61 -29.78 -13.68 -18.36
CA GLU A 61 -28.75 -13.45 -19.37
C GLU A 61 -29.41 -12.65 -20.50
N GLY A 62 -29.46 -11.35 -20.26
CA GLY A 62 -30.03 -10.33 -21.11
C GLY A 62 -29.58 -9.04 -20.48
N GLN A 63 -28.42 -8.60 -20.92
CA GLN A 63 -27.69 -7.46 -20.40
C GLN A 63 -28.52 -6.20 -20.60
N ILE A 64 -29.45 -5.92 -19.69
CA ILE A 64 -29.82 -4.53 -19.41
C ILE A 64 -28.61 -4.01 -18.66
N VAL A 65 -27.69 -3.41 -19.41
CA VAL A 65 -26.66 -2.54 -18.85
C VAL A 65 -27.40 -1.29 -18.38
N PRO A 66 -27.65 -1.08 -17.06
CA PRO A 66 -27.80 0.28 -16.60
C PRO A 66 -26.49 0.99 -16.95
N ILE A 67 -26.59 2.15 -17.60
CA ILE A 67 -25.46 2.98 -18.07
C ILE A 67 -24.77 3.68 -16.88
N SER A 68 -24.55 2.95 -15.79
CA SER A 68 -23.68 3.27 -14.66
C SER A 68 -23.58 2.01 -13.81
N GLY A 69 -22.53 1.24 -14.03
CA GLY A 69 -22.33 -0.08 -13.44
C GLY A 69 -22.44 -0.12 -11.92
N LEU A 70 -22.74 -1.31 -11.38
CA LEU A 70 -22.55 -1.57 -9.96
C LEU A 70 -21.09 -1.30 -9.59
N VAL A 71 -20.82 -0.14 -9.02
CA VAL A 71 -19.54 0.13 -8.35
C VAL A 71 -19.59 -0.62 -7.03
N LYS A 72 -19.03 -1.83 -7.01
CA LYS A 72 -18.67 -2.48 -5.75
C LYS A 72 -17.59 -1.62 -5.09
N VAL A 73 -17.98 -0.82 -4.11
CA VAL A 73 -17.06 -0.04 -3.29
C VAL A 73 -16.40 -1.01 -2.32
N TYR A 74 -15.23 -1.51 -2.71
CA TYR A 74 -14.36 -2.23 -1.79
C TYR A 74 -13.65 -1.21 -0.89
N PRO A 75 -13.58 -1.43 0.43
CA PRO A 75 -12.73 -0.60 1.26
C PRO A 75 -11.27 -0.79 0.82
N PHE A 76 -10.51 0.31 0.72
CA PHE A 76 -9.10 0.28 0.31
C PHE A 76 -8.23 -0.58 1.26
N LEU A 77 -8.64 -0.70 2.53
CA LEU A 77 -8.02 -1.56 3.55
C LEU A 77 -9.11 -2.33 4.32
N ALA A 78 -8.83 -3.59 4.70
CA ALA A 78 -9.70 -4.36 5.60
C ALA A 78 -9.77 -3.69 6.98
N GLY A 79 -10.98 -3.34 7.44
CA GLY A 79 -11.22 -2.63 8.70
C GLY A 79 -12.54 -3.04 9.34
N ILE A 80 -12.65 -2.78 10.64
CA ILE A 80 -13.87 -3.06 11.42
C ILE A 80 -14.90 -1.95 11.12
N LEU A 81 -16.18 -2.31 10.99
CA LEU A 81 -17.26 -1.38 10.67
C LEU A 81 -17.82 -0.77 11.97
N LEU A 82 -17.57 0.52 12.23
CA LEU A 82 -17.94 1.12 13.52
C LEU A 82 -19.35 1.69 13.52
N LYS A 83 -19.79 2.30 12.42
CA LYS A 83 -21.16 2.81 12.28
C LYS A 83 -21.66 2.72 10.84
N LYS A 84 -22.84 2.10 10.66
CA LYS A 84 -23.63 2.07 9.41
C LYS A 84 -24.60 3.26 9.43
N HIS A 85 -24.42 4.21 8.51
CA HIS A 85 -25.25 5.43 8.46
C HIS A 85 -26.33 5.40 7.36
N VAL A 86 -26.54 4.25 6.71
CA VAL A 86 -27.53 4.09 5.64
C VAL A 86 -28.33 2.79 5.76
N VAL A 87 -29.62 2.85 5.42
CA VAL A 87 -30.55 1.72 5.38
C VAL A 87 -30.74 1.29 3.91
N GLU A 88 -30.99 0.00 3.68
CA GLU A 88 -31.20 -0.55 2.34
C GLU A 88 -32.37 0.17 1.63
N GLY A 89 -32.12 0.66 0.40
CA GLY A 89 -33.10 1.41 -0.40
C GLY A 89 -33.02 2.94 -0.31
N GLN A 90 -32.11 3.51 0.47
CA GLN A 90 -31.95 4.95 0.60
C GLN A 90 -31.27 5.58 -0.64
N LYS A 91 -31.90 6.61 -1.23
CA LYS A 91 -31.28 7.43 -2.30
C LYS A 91 -30.16 8.28 -1.69
N VAL A 92 -28.92 8.01 -2.10
CA VAL A 92 -27.72 8.76 -1.67
C VAL A 92 -27.15 9.57 -2.83
N ARG A 93 -26.60 10.75 -2.53
CA ARG A 93 -25.96 11.64 -3.50
C ARG A 93 -24.45 11.43 -3.49
N LYS A 94 -23.77 11.86 -4.56
CA LYS A 94 -22.30 11.79 -4.67
C LYS A 94 -21.68 12.63 -3.54
N GLY A 95 -21.00 11.96 -2.59
CA GLY A 95 -20.33 12.60 -1.44
C GLY A 95 -20.91 12.22 -0.08
N ASP A 96 -22.04 11.51 -0.02
CA ASP A 96 -22.64 11.09 1.25
C ASP A 96 -21.82 9.97 1.92
N VAL A 97 -21.62 10.09 3.23
CA VAL A 97 -20.88 9.10 4.03
C VAL A 97 -21.75 7.88 4.31
N LEU A 98 -21.45 6.77 3.65
CA LEU A 98 -22.22 5.52 3.77
C LEU A 98 -21.78 4.69 4.98
N PHE A 99 -20.46 4.58 5.19
CA PHE A 99 -19.86 3.77 6.25
C PHE A 99 -18.64 4.50 6.83
N VAL A 100 -18.50 4.49 8.15
CA VAL A 100 -17.30 4.96 8.84
C VAL A 100 -16.54 3.72 9.34
N LEU A 101 -15.35 3.52 8.77
CA LEU A 101 -14.42 2.44 9.11
C LEU A 101 -13.30 3.04 9.95
N SER A 102 -12.98 2.47 11.11
CA SER A 102 -11.76 2.80 11.84
C SER A 102 -10.73 1.73 11.52
N SER A 103 -9.65 2.18 10.90
CA SER A 103 -8.45 1.38 10.71
C SER A 103 -7.61 1.49 11.98
N ASP A 104 -8.00 0.73 13.01
CA ASP A 104 -7.26 0.69 14.30
C ASP A 104 -5.80 0.22 14.09
N ARG A 105 -5.56 -0.52 12.99
CA ARG A 105 -4.22 -0.89 12.52
C ARG A 105 -3.38 0.29 11.99
N GLN A 106 -3.99 1.33 11.41
CA GLN A 106 -3.25 2.47 10.85
C GLN A 106 -2.77 3.44 11.92
N SER A 107 -3.49 3.60 13.04
CA SER A 107 -3.04 4.44 14.14
C SER A 107 -1.77 3.88 14.80
N GLY A 108 -1.67 2.56 14.98
CA GLY A 108 -0.45 1.90 15.44
C GLY A 108 0.70 1.94 14.42
N MET A 109 0.40 1.81 13.12
CA MET A 109 1.42 1.80 12.06
C MET A 109 1.96 3.20 11.74
N GLN A 110 1.13 4.25 11.69
CA GLN A 110 1.59 5.64 11.55
C GLN A 110 2.36 6.11 12.78
N GLY A 111 1.91 5.73 14.00
CA GLY A 111 2.67 6.00 15.22
C GLY A 111 4.04 5.31 15.23
N ASN A 112 4.11 4.06 14.79
CA ASN A 112 5.36 3.30 14.69
C ASN A 112 6.32 3.88 13.62
N ILE A 113 5.80 4.27 12.45
CA ILE A 113 6.60 4.92 11.40
C ILE A 113 7.14 6.28 11.90
N GLN A 114 6.31 7.12 12.53
CA GLN A 114 6.74 8.41 13.06
C GLN A 114 7.75 8.25 14.22
N ALA A 115 7.55 7.26 15.09
CA ALA A 115 8.49 6.91 16.17
C ALA A 115 9.84 6.43 15.61
N SER A 116 9.81 5.61 14.56
CA SER A 116 11.03 5.13 13.90
C SER A 116 11.78 6.25 13.19
N ILE A 117 11.07 7.16 12.50
CA ILE A 117 11.69 8.32 11.84
C ILE A 117 12.32 9.25 12.89
N SER A 118 11.59 9.57 13.96
CA SER A 118 12.12 10.43 15.03
C SER A 118 13.32 9.80 15.75
N ALA A 119 13.29 8.49 15.99
CA ALA A 119 14.44 7.76 16.54
C ALA A 119 15.66 7.81 15.60
N ASN A 120 15.47 7.57 14.29
CA ASN A 120 16.55 7.65 13.30
C ASN A 120 17.13 9.07 13.19
N VAL A 121 16.29 10.11 13.28
CA VAL A 121 16.75 11.51 13.27
C VAL A 121 17.53 11.83 14.55
N ALA A 122 17.07 11.36 15.71
CA ALA A 122 17.76 11.55 16.97
C ALA A 122 19.13 10.85 16.97
N GLU A 123 19.20 9.61 16.49
CA GLU A 123 20.44 8.85 16.37
C GLU A 123 21.44 9.53 15.42
N ARG A 124 20.98 9.99 14.25
CA ARG A 124 21.82 10.75 13.32
C ARG A 124 22.35 12.05 13.93
N ARG A 125 21.49 12.76 14.67
CA ARG A 125 21.89 13.99 15.35
C ARG A 125 22.95 13.70 16.40
N GLN A 126 22.77 12.66 17.21
CA GLN A 126 23.76 12.26 18.21
C GLN A 126 25.08 11.89 17.54
N SER A 127 25.05 11.09 16.47
CA SER A 127 26.25 10.72 15.73
C SER A 127 26.99 11.94 15.16
N PHE A 128 26.27 12.96 14.64
CA PHE A 128 26.90 14.19 14.18
C PHE A 128 27.47 15.04 15.33
N GLU A 129 26.81 15.09 16.48
CA GLU A 129 27.33 15.79 17.66
C GLU A 129 28.62 15.12 18.17
N GLU A 130 28.67 13.79 18.19
CA GLU A 130 29.87 13.01 18.52
C GLU A 130 31.00 13.21 17.52
N GLU A 131 30.69 13.18 16.21
CA GLU A 131 31.69 13.42 15.16
C GLU A 131 32.26 14.84 15.24
N LEU A 132 31.41 15.84 15.46
CA LEU A 132 31.84 17.24 15.65
C LEU A 132 32.75 17.39 16.88
N ALA A 133 32.40 16.75 18.00
CA ALA A 133 33.22 16.76 19.20
C ALA A 133 34.58 16.12 18.95
N LYS A 134 34.62 14.98 18.24
CA LYS A 134 35.85 14.28 17.88
C LYS A 134 36.72 15.12 16.95
N THR A 135 36.16 15.73 15.92
CA THR A 135 36.89 16.63 15.01
C THR A 135 37.50 17.81 15.76
N ARG A 136 36.75 18.40 16.70
CA ARG A 136 37.28 19.50 17.54
C ARG A 136 38.45 19.06 18.40
N MET A 137 38.38 17.88 19.02
CA MET A 137 39.50 17.33 19.80
C MET A 137 40.74 17.12 18.94
N VAL A 138 40.59 16.47 17.77
CA VAL A 138 41.72 16.26 16.85
C VAL A 138 42.34 17.58 16.39
N GLN A 139 41.52 18.59 16.08
CA GLN A 139 42.03 19.91 15.70
C GLN A 139 42.77 20.60 16.85
N GLN A 140 42.30 20.45 18.10
CA GLN A 140 43.00 20.99 19.27
C GLN A 140 44.35 20.30 19.46
N ASP A 141 44.40 18.97 19.39
CA ASP A 141 45.63 18.19 19.52
C ASP A 141 46.65 18.55 18.43
N GLU A 142 46.20 18.75 17.18
CA GLU A 142 47.06 19.16 16.08
C GLU A 142 47.63 20.57 16.28
N ARG A 143 46.81 21.51 16.76
CA ARG A 143 47.29 22.85 17.11
C ARG A 143 48.33 22.80 18.24
N ASP A 144 48.07 22.03 19.29
CA ASP A 144 49.01 21.87 20.40
C ASP A 144 50.32 21.22 19.95
N ALA A 145 50.26 20.24 19.05
CA ALA A 145 51.44 19.62 18.46
C ALA A 145 52.27 20.63 17.64
N LEU A 146 51.61 21.45 16.82
CA LEU A 146 52.28 22.51 16.05
C LEU A 146 52.90 23.57 16.96
N THR A 147 52.20 24.01 18.01
CA THR A 147 52.75 24.96 18.98
C THR A 147 53.97 24.40 19.69
N LYS A 148 53.94 23.13 20.11
CA LYS A 148 55.12 22.45 20.69
C LYS A 148 56.27 22.36 19.69
N LYS A 149 55.97 22.10 18.41
CA LYS A 149 57.00 22.03 17.36
C LYS A 149 57.67 23.40 17.13
N ILE A 150 56.89 24.48 17.10
CA ILE A 150 57.40 25.84 17.00
C ILE A 150 58.31 26.16 18.19
N ALA A 151 57.84 25.93 19.42
CA ALA A 151 58.63 26.18 20.62
C ALA A 151 59.95 25.38 20.65
N SER A 152 59.92 24.13 20.18
CA SER A 152 61.13 23.30 20.05
C SER A 152 62.12 23.88 19.03
N LEU A 153 61.63 24.36 17.88
CA LEU A 153 62.47 24.97 16.84
C LEU A 153 63.06 26.31 17.29
N GLU A 154 62.29 27.11 18.04
CA GLU A 154 62.79 28.35 18.64
C GLU A 154 63.91 28.09 19.66
N SER A 155 63.74 27.07 20.51
CA SER A 155 64.79 26.64 21.44
C SER A 155 66.04 26.14 20.71
N GLU A 156 65.86 25.42 19.60
CA GLU A 156 66.97 24.95 18.77
C GLU A 156 67.73 26.12 18.13
N LEU A 157 67.01 27.08 17.54
CA LEU A 157 67.58 28.32 16.99
C LEU A 157 68.37 29.12 18.04
N SER A 158 67.82 29.26 19.25
CA SER A 158 68.54 29.93 20.35
C SER A 158 69.83 29.19 20.73
N GLY A 159 69.79 27.85 20.75
CA GLY A 159 70.96 27.02 21.00
C GLY A 159 72.05 27.18 19.94
N LEU A 160 71.66 27.17 18.66
CA LEU A 160 72.57 27.42 17.53
C LEU A 160 73.17 28.83 17.59
N GLY A 161 72.38 29.85 17.95
CA GLY A 161 72.88 31.21 18.16
C GLY A 161 74.02 31.26 19.18
N GLY A 162 73.83 30.64 20.35
CA GLY A 162 74.88 30.55 21.37
C GLY A 162 76.13 29.77 20.93
N GLN A 163 75.96 28.73 20.10
CA GLN A 163 77.09 28.02 19.50
C GLN A 163 77.87 28.92 18.53
N ILE A 164 77.19 29.68 17.68
CA ILE A 164 77.83 30.62 16.75
C ILE A 164 78.65 31.68 17.52
N ASP A 165 78.09 32.26 18.58
CA ASP A 165 78.79 33.26 19.39
C ASP A 165 80.03 32.68 20.09
N SER A 166 79.92 31.45 20.57
CA SER A 166 81.06 30.71 21.14
C SER A 166 82.15 30.46 20.09
N GLN A 167 81.79 30.09 18.86
CA GLN A 167 82.75 29.88 17.77
C GLN A 167 83.41 31.19 17.34
N LYS A 168 82.65 32.29 17.21
CA LYS A 168 83.21 33.62 16.93
C LYS A 168 84.23 34.05 17.99
N SER A 169 83.92 33.82 19.26
CA SER A 169 84.83 34.13 20.37
C SER A 169 86.11 33.31 20.28
N ARG A 170 86.03 32.01 19.94
CA ARG A 170 87.21 31.14 19.73
C ARG A 170 88.08 31.62 18.56
N VAL A 171 87.47 31.99 17.43
CA VAL A 171 88.19 32.53 16.27
C VAL A 171 88.92 33.82 16.65
N LYS A 172 88.24 34.76 17.32
CA LYS A 172 88.85 36.01 17.77
C LYS A 172 90.04 35.78 18.71
N LEU A 173 89.90 34.88 19.69
CA LEU A 173 90.99 34.54 20.60
C LEU A 173 92.16 33.88 19.87
N ALA A 174 91.88 33.03 18.88
CA ALA A 174 92.91 32.43 18.04
C ALA A 174 93.66 33.48 17.22
N GLU A 175 92.96 34.43 16.59
CA GLU A 175 93.54 35.57 15.87
C GLU A 175 94.44 36.42 16.78
N GLU A 176 93.94 36.80 17.96
CA GLU A 176 94.72 37.55 18.96
C GLU A 176 96.00 36.81 19.38
N SER A 177 95.92 35.49 19.52
CA SER A 177 97.08 34.66 19.85
C SER A 177 98.13 34.67 18.73
N VAL A 178 97.71 34.56 17.46
CA VAL A 178 98.60 34.61 16.30
C VAL A 178 99.27 35.98 16.19
N THR A 179 98.52 37.06 16.34
CA THR A 179 99.08 38.42 16.33
C THR A 179 100.13 38.60 17.43
N ARG A 180 99.87 38.07 18.63
CA ARG A 180 100.82 38.10 19.75
C ARG A 180 102.11 37.33 19.42
N TYR A 181 101.99 36.13 18.84
CA TYR A 181 103.16 35.36 18.42
C TYR A 181 103.99 36.09 17.36
N LEU A 182 103.35 36.65 16.32
CA LEU A 182 104.03 37.43 15.28
C LEU A 182 104.77 38.63 15.87
N PHE A 183 104.15 39.38 16.80
CA PHE A 183 104.81 40.50 17.47
C PHE A 183 106.05 40.06 18.28
N SER A 184 105.95 38.93 18.99
CA SER A 184 107.08 38.39 19.76
C SER A 184 108.24 37.90 18.87
N PHE A 185 107.91 37.34 17.70
CA PHE A 185 108.90 36.84 16.74
C PHE A 185 109.68 37.99 16.08
N VAL A 186 108.98 39.04 15.64
CA VAL A 186 109.63 40.24 15.07
C VAL A 186 110.54 40.92 16.10
N ARG A 187 110.15 40.93 17.38
CA ARG A 187 110.95 41.54 18.43
C ARG A 187 112.21 40.73 18.78
N SER A 188 112.18 39.40 18.69
CA SER A 188 113.38 38.59 18.92
C SER A 188 114.32 38.54 17.71
N SER A 189 113.83 38.81 16.50
CA SER A 189 114.68 38.87 15.29
C SER A 189 115.41 40.21 15.12
N SER A 190 115.06 41.25 15.88
CA SER A 190 115.76 42.56 15.85
C SER A 190 116.79 42.74 16.97
N SER A 191 117.01 41.73 17.81
CA SER A 191 117.93 41.77 18.96
C SER A 191 119.16 40.84 18.81
N SER A 192 119.40 40.33 17.60
CA SER A 192 120.60 39.59 17.19
C SER A 192 121.28 40.34 16.06
#